data_AF-A0A3D3T645-F1
#
_entry.id   AF-A0A3D3T645-F1
#
_cell.length_a   1.000
_cell.length_b   1.000
_cell.length_c   1.000
_cell.angle_alpha   90.00
_cell.angle_beta   90.00
_cell.angle_gamma   90.00
#
_symmetry.space_group_name_H-M   'P 1'
#
loop_
_entity.id
_entity.type
_entity.pdbx_description
1 polymer ?
#
loop_
_entity_poly.entity_id
_entity_poly.type
_entity_poly.pdbx_seq_one_letter_code
_entity_poly.pdbx_strand_id
1 'polypeptide(L)' 'MRCTLLLLITFLTGCQSAIESAVESSHRSADFRQRDTYRHPQATLSFFGIRDDMTVVEIWPG' A
#
# COMPACT_ATOMS: atom_id res chain seq x y z
N MET A 1 32.62 20.82 1.23
CA MET A 1 31.37 21.54 1.54
C MET A 1 30.10 20.78 1.09
N ARG A 2 30.15 19.44 0.96
CA ARG A 2 29.06 18.56 0.49
C ARG A 2 28.57 17.56 1.56
N CYS A 3 28.90 17.80 2.83
CA CYS A 3 28.74 16.79 3.89
C CYS A 3 27.73 17.15 4.99
N THR A 4 27.16 18.36 4.99
CA THR A 4 26.31 18.84 6.10
C THR A 4 24.81 18.86 5.77
N LEU A 5 24.41 18.68 4.49
CA LEU A 5 23.00 18.78 4.07
C LEU A 5 22.26 17.42 4.08
N LEU A 6 22.97 16.30 4.22
CA LEU A 6 22.40 14.96 4.09
C LEU A 6 21.62 14.48 5.33
N LEU A 7 21.70 15.20 6.46
CA LEU A 7 21.21 14.71 7.77
C LEU A 7 19.75 15.11 8.09
N LEU A 8 19.14 16.03 7.33
CA LEU A 8 17.79 16.56 7.63
C LEU A 8 16.64 15.85 6.88
N ILE A 9 16.93 15.06 5.85
CA ILE A 9 15.90 14.53 4.92
C ILE A 9 15.38 13.14 5.36
N THR A 10 16.07 12.45 6.26
CA THR A 10 15.79 11.04 6.61
C THR A 10 14.64 10.83 7.61
N PHE A 11 14.05 11.88 8.18
CA PHE A 11 13.06 11.79 9.27
C PHE A 11 11.58 11.86 8.86
N LEU A 12 11.27 11.84 7.55
CA LEU A 12 9.90 11.98 7.02
C LEU A 12 9.28 10.64 6.58
N THR A 13 9.66 9.51 7.18
CA THR A 13 8.91 8.26 6.98
C THR A 13 7.57 8.36 7.69
N GLY A 14 6.53 8.69 6.92
CA GLY A 14 5.16 8.87 7.39
C GLY A 14 4.50 7.60 7.93
N CYS A 15 3.36 7.78 8.62
CA CYS A 15 2.50 6.69 9.07
C CYS A 15 1.81 6.06 7.84
N GLN A 16 2.39 4.98 7.31
CA GLN A 16 1.78 4.23 6.23
C GLN A 16 0.58 3.44 6.75
N SER A 17 -0.56 3.51 6.06
CA SER A 17 -1.70 2.66 6.43
C SER A 17 -1.44 1.19 6.10
N ALA A 18 -2.03 0.26 6.85
CA ALA A 18 -1.88 -1.18 6.60
C ALA A 18 -2.34 -1.57 5.17
N ILE A 19 -3.40 -0.94 4.68
CA ILE A 19 -3.90 -1.13 3.31
C ILE A 19 -2.86 -0.69 2.27
N GLU A 20 -2.23 0.45 2.47
CA GLU A 20 -1.23 0.98 1.55
C GLU A 20 0.04 0.11 1.55
N SER A 21 0.51 -0.32 2.72
CA SER A 21 1.60 -1.30 2.82
C SER A 21 1.28 -2.63 2.13
N ALA A 22 0.02 -3.10 2.20
CA ALA A 22 -0.41 -4.32 1.54
C ALA A 22 -0.45 -4.18 0.01
N VAL A 23 -0.97 -3.05 -0.49
CA VAL A 23 -1.06 -2.76 -1.93
C VAL A 23 0.33 -2.62 -2.57
N GLU A 24 1.29 -2.05 -1.85
CA GLU A 24 2.69 -1.85 -2.28
C GLU A 24 3.60 -3.06 -2.04
N SER A 25 3.09 -4.14 -1.42
CA SER A 25 3.91 -5.28 -1.02
C SER A 25 4.65 -5.93 -2.20
N SER A 26 5.92 -6.28 -1.97
CA SER A 26 6.79 -6.93 -2.97
C SER A 26 6.31 -8.33 -3.38
N HIS A 27 5.42 -8.95 -2.59
CA HIS A 27 4.78 -10.23 -2.91
C HIS A 27 3.81 -10.14 -4.11
N ARG A 28 3.35 -8.93 -4.48
CA ARG A 28 2.53 -8.74 -5.69
C ARG A 28 3.40 -8.71 -6.95
N SER A 29 3.08 -9.57 -7.92
CA SER A 29 3.74 -9.60 -9.23
C SER A 29 3.59 -8.25 -9.98
N ALA A 30 4.51 -7.98 -10.90
CA ALA A 30 4.47 -6.76 -11.72
C ALA A 30 3.19 -6.68 -12.56
N ASP A 31 2.74 -7.80 -13.12
CA ASP A 31 1.51 -7.89 -13.92
C ASP A 31 0.26 -7.53 -13.12
N PHE A 32 0.18 -7.94 -11.84
CA PHE A 32 -0.93 -7.56 -10.98
C PHE A 32 -0.89 -6.07 -10.61
N ARG A 33 0.30 -5.50 -10.38
CA ARG A 33 0.47 -4.08 -10.08
C ARG A 33 0.16 -3.18 -11.29
N GLN A 34 0.51 -3.59 -12.50
CA GLN A 34 0.23 -2.79 -13.72
C GLN A 34 -1.27 -2.51 -13.90
N ARG A 35 -2.13 -3.39 -13.39
CA ARG A 35 -3.59 -3.27 -13.49
C ARG A 35 -4.19 -2.33 -12.44
N ASP A 36 -3.42 -1.88 -11.45
CA ASP A 36 -3.93 -1.03 -10.36
C ASP A 36 -4.42 0.32 -10.89
N THR A 37 -3.88 0.81 -12.03
CA THR A 37 -4.36 2.01 -12.74
C THR A 37 -5.85 1.95 -13.09
N TYR A 38 -6.40 0.75 -13.30
CA TYR A 38 -7.80 0.54 -13.65
C TYR A 38 -8.63 -0.01 -12.48
N ARG A 39 -7.98 -0.70 -11.52
CA ARG A 39 -8.67 -1.39 -10.42
C ARG A 39 -8.67 -0.63 -9.10
N HIS A 40 -7.83 0.40 -8.95
CA HIS A 40 -7.75 1.28 -7.78
C HIS A 40 -7.89 0.56 -6.41
N PRO A 41 -7.11 -0.51 -6.14
CA PRO A 41 -7.36 -1.39 -5.00
C PRO A 41 -7.33 -0.67 -3.65
N GLN A 42 -6.42 0.28 -3.45
CA GLN A 42 -6.35 1.07 -2.21
C GLN A 42 -7.63 1.87 -1.96
N ALA A 43 -8.17 2.53 -2.98
CA ALA A 43 -9.40 3.32 -2.87
C ALA A 43 -10.61 2.43 -2.61
N THR A 44 -10.69 1.28 -3.30
CA THR A 44 -11.75 0.30 -3.10
C THR A 44 -11.75 -0.27 -1.68
N LEU A 45 -10.60 -0.70 -1.17
CA LEU A 45 -10.48 -1.23 0.20
C LEU A 45 -10.80 -0.16 1.27
N SER A 46 -10.38 1.08 1.02
CA SER A 46 -10.70 2.23 1.87
C SER A 46 -12.20 2.54 1.87
N PHE A 47 -12.85 2.47 0.70
CA PHE A 47 -14.30 2.67 0.55
C PHE A 47 -15.10 1.61 1.31
N PHE A 48 -14.67 0.35 1.28
CA PHE A 48 -15.28 -0.72 2.08
C PHE A 48 -15.02 -0.60 3.57
N GLY A 49 -14.11 0.29 4.00
CA GLY A 49 -13.81 0.51 5.42
C GLY A 49 -13.21 -0.71 6.10
N ILE A 50 -12.42 -1.52 5.36
CA ILE A 50 -11.75 -2.70 5.91
C ILE A 50 -10.79 -2.28 7.01
N ARG A 51 -10.88 -2.98 8.14
CA ARG A 51 -9.99 -2.81 9.29
C ARG A 51 -9.22 -4.09 9.57
N ASP A 52 -8.14 -3.96 10.33
CA ASP A 52 -7.25 -5.04 10.74
C ASP A 52 -7.92 -6.08 11.65
N ASP A 53 -9.01 -5.72 12.35
CA ASP A 53 -9.80 -6.61 13.20
C ASP A 53 -10.85 -7.45 12.45
N MET A 54 -11.02 -7.25 11.14
CA MET A 54 -12.04 -7.93 10.34
C MET A 54 -11.53 -9.25 9.73
N THR A 55 -12.44 -10.21 9.56
CA THR A 55 -12.19 -11.43 8.77
C THR A 55 -12.83 -11.29 7.39
N VAL A 56 -12.04 -11.47 6.33
CA VAL A 56 -12.49 -11.38 4.94
C VAL A 56 -12.68 -12.79 4.38
N VAL A 57 -13.80 -13.03 3.70
CA VAL A 57 -14.09 -14.30 3.00
C VAL A 57 -14.31 -14.02 1.52
N GLU A 58 -13.60 -14.74 0.67
CA GLU A 58 -13.80 -14.72 -0.77
C GLU A 58 -14.84 -15.78 -1.17
N ILE A 59 -15.99 -15.33 -1.68
CA ILE A 59 -17.11 -16.23 -2.02
C ILE A 59 -16.81 -17.02 -3.30
N TRP A 60 -16.10 -16.42 -4.25
CA TRP A 60 -15.71 -17.06 -5.50
C TRP A 60 -14.25 -16.74 -5.83
N PRO A 61 -13.30 -17.64 -5.49
CA PRO A 61 -11.90 -17.43 -5.83
C PRO A 61 -11.66 -17.63 -7.33
N GLY A 62 -11.06 -16.64 -7.98
CA GLY A 62 -10.80 -16.62 -9.42
C GLY A 62 -9.78 -15.59 -9.88
#